data_AF-A0A815KRU0-F1
#
_entry.id   AF-A0A815KRU0-F1
#
_cell.length_a   1.000
_cell.length_b   1.000
_cell.length_c   1.000
_cell.angle_alpha   90.00
_cell.angle_beta   90.00
_cell.angle_gamma   90.00
#
_symmetry.space_group_name_H-M   'P 1'
#
loop_
_entity.id
_entity.type
_entity.pdbx_description
1 polymer ?
#
loop_
_entity_poly.entity_id
_entity_poly.type
_entity_poly.pdbx_seq_one_letter_code
_entity_poly.pdbx_strand_id
1 'polypeptide(L)'
;MTEQVSHCNPSLSDVNFALSCENVLSKLIRPDQSTIDEILKHDTHDKPEIILSDGRKFVWYFAIGSMINPISLYLRNIIPLISYPAKCRNHKIVFREPSGMADIEGYPEGEFHGVVHLLSDEQMSRLDAMEFTYHRIVVNSINYQEQTHLVYIYKMNIENQPIGLPSERYLDIIIKGCEYYKVQPEYINRLKYQQAVIPRRQPHMFQSFTNIPEDVFYSVEELTRRNGNDPTLPLWLSINGKILEYSGLPPVDHPEYEFQKR
;
A
#
# COMPACT_ATOMS: atom_id res chain seq x y z
N MET A 1 5.94 -12.61 31.81
CA MET A 1 4.75 -11.98 31.19
C MET A 1 4.61 -12.58 29.81
N THR A 2 3.56 -13.36 29.56
CA THR A 2 3.24 -13.86 28.22
C THR A 2 2.74 -12.68 27.39
N GLU A 3 3.55 -12.22 26.43
CA GLU A 3 3.12 -11.21 25.48
C GLU A 3 1.91 -11.74 24.71
N GLN A 4 0.77 -11.08 24.88
CA GLN A 4 -0.47 -11.44 24.23
C GLN A 4 -0.36 -11.06 22.75
N VAL A 5 -0.07 -12.05 21.90
CA VAL A 5 0.01 -11.86 20.45
C VAL A 5 -1.35 -11.40 19.94
N SER A 6 -1.37 -10.27 19.24
CA SER A 6 -2.59 -9.70 18.66
C SER A 6 -2.72 -10.09 17.18
N HIS A 7 -3.96 -10.22 16.72
CA HIS A 7 -4.33 -10.57 15.34
C HIS A 7 -5.33 -9.55 14.77
N CYS A 8 -5.51 -9.53 13.44
CA CYS A 8 -6.41 -8.58 12.78
C CYS A 8 -7.87 -8.74 13.24
N ASN A 9 -8.54 -7.62 13.53
CA ASN A 9 -9.97 -7.61 13.81
C ASN A 9 -10.81 -7.61 12.50
N PRO A 10 -11.58 -8.67 12.21
CA PRO A 10 -12.34 -8.80 10.96
C PRO A 10 -13.59 -7.90 10.89
N SER A 11 -13.96 -7.19 11.97
CA SER A 11 -15.24 -6.43 12.05
C SER A 11 -15.20 -5.03 11.43
N LEU A 12 -14.07 -4.59 10.87
CA LEU A 12 -13.92 -3.26 10.28
C LEU A 12 -14.33 -3.26 8.79
N SER A 13 -15.65 -3.18 8.58
CA SER A 13 -16.44 -2.99 7.34
C SER A 13 -15.77 -3.15 5.96
N ASP A 14 -16.04 -4.31 5.34
CA ASP A 14 -15.70 -4.66 3.95
C ASP A 14 -16.45 -3.84 2.89
N VAL A 15 -17.61 -3.27 3.24
CA VAL A 15 -18.52 -2.62 2.29
C VAL A 15 -17.88 -1.36 1.69
N ASN A 16 -17.18 -0.57 2.50
CA ASN A 16 -16.51 0.64 2.03
C ASN A 16 -15.36 0.33 1.07
N PHE A 17 -14.68 -0.80 1.24
CA PHE A 17 -13.61 -1.22 0.35
C PHE A 17 -14.16 -1.61 -1.03
N ALA A 18 -15.22 -2.42 -1.08
CA ALA A 18 -15.87 -2.78 -2.35
C ALA A 18 -16.36 -1.54 -3.13
N LEU A 19 -17.05 -0.62 -2.45
CA LEU A 19 -17.50 0.66 -3.05
C LEU A 19 -16.34 1.52 -3.53
N SER A 20 -15.23 1.56 -2.78
CA SER A 20 -14.01 2.27 -3.20
C SER A 20 -13.43 1.66 -4.46
N CYS A 21 -13.39 0.32 -4.54
CA CYS A 21 -12.91 -0.40 -5.72
C CYS A 21 -13.79 -0.09 -6.93
N GLU A 22 -15.10 -0.18 -6.82
CA GLU A 22 -16.04 0.14 -7.91
C GLU A 22 -15.87 1.59 -8.41
N ASN A 23 -15.79 2.54 -7.48
CA ASN A 23 -15.57 3.95 -7.79
C ASN A 23 -14.24 4.16 -8.53
N VAL A 24 -13.16 3.55 -8.05
CA VAL A 24 -11.85 3.61 -8.71
C VAL A 24 -11.92 2.98 -10.09
N LEU A 25 -12.44 1.76 -10.21
CA LEU A 25 -12.51 1.01 -11.47
C LEU A 25 -13.28 1.78 -12.54
N SER A 26 -14.37 2.46 -12.17
CA SER A 26 -15.15 3.28 -13.12
C SER A 26 -14.38 4.48 -13.70
N LYS A 27 -13.30 4.90 -13.05
CA LYS A 27 -12.46 6.03 -13.49
C LYS A 27 -11.23 5.58 -14.29
N LEU A 28 -10.93 4.28 -14.33
CA LEU A 28 -9.76 3.77 -15.01
C LEU A 28 -10.01 3.70 -16.51
N ILE A 29 -9.23 4.46 -17.28
CA ILE A 29 -9.11 4.23 -18.72
C ILE A 29 -8.17 3.05 -18.90
N ARG A 30 -8.72 1.90 -19.27
CA ARG A 30 -7.94 0.69 -19.58
C ARG A 30 -7.80 0.55 -21.09
N PRO A 31 -6.65 0.08 -21.58
CA PRO A 31 -6.56 -0.40 -22.95
C PRO A 31 -7.64 -1.45 -23.20
N ASP A 32 -8.14 -1.49 -24.43
CA ASP A 32 -9.09 -2.50 -24.84
C ASP A 32 -8.42 -3.89 -24.83
N GLN A 33 -9.25 -4.93 -24.81
CA GLN A 33 -8.77 -6.31 -24.73
C GLN A 33 -7.87 -6.70 -25.91
N SER A 34 -8.11 -6.16 -27.11
CA SER A 34 -7.29 -6.50 -28.29
C SER A 34 -5.86 -5.96 -28.16
N THR A 35 -5.71 -4.75 -27.61
CA THR A 35 -4.39 -4.19 -27.27
C THR A 35 -3.65 -5.09 -26.26
N ILE A 36 -4.36 -5.57 -25.23
CA ILE A 36 -3.78 -6.47 -24.22
C ILE A 36 -3.36 -7.81 -24.85
N ASP A 37 -4.24 -8.40 -25.67
CA ASP A 37 -3.97 -9.67 -26.36
C ASP A 37 -2.79 -9.56 -27.32
N GLU A 38 -2.64 -8.41 -28.00
CA GLU A 38 -1.47 -8.12 -28.84
C GLU A 38 -0.18 -8.09 -28.04
N ILE A 39 -0.18 -7.46 -26.86
CA ILE A 39 0.99 -7.44 -25.96
C ILE A 39 1.34 -8.88 -25.53
N LEU A 40 0.34 -9.66 -25.08
CA LEU A 40 0.55 -11.01 -24.57
C LEU A 40 1.06 -12.01 -25.62
N LYS A 41 0.86 -11.77 -26.93
CA LYS A 41 1.46 -12.61 -27.99
C LYS A 41 2.99 -12.63 -27.96
N HIS A 42 3.61 -11.62 -27.35
CA HIS A 42 5.05 -11.49 -27.20
C HIS A 42 5.58 -12.00 -25.85
N ASP A 43 4.71 -12.54 -25.00
CA ASP A 43 5.06 -13.03 -23.68
C ASP A 43 5.66 -14.44 -23.73
N THR A 44 6.87 -14.61 -23.20
CA THR A 44 7.62 -15.87 -23.25
C THR A 44 7.70 -16.60 -21.92
N HIS A 45 7.18 -16.02 -20.83
CA HIS A 45 7.16 -16.56 -19.45
C HIS A 45 8.54 -16.83 -18.80
N ASP A 46 9.60 -16.96 -19.59
CA ASP A 46 11.00 -17.16 -19.18
C ASP A 46 11.73 -15.83 -18.91
N LYS A 47 11.03 -14.70 -18.99
CA LYS A 47 11.54 -13.35 -18.72
C LYS A 47 10.48 -12.53 -17.99
N PRO A 48 10.89 -11.60 -17.11
CA PRO A 48 9.97 -10.70 -16.43
C PRO A 48 9.51 -9.52 -17.30
N GLU A 49 9.84 -9.49 -18.58
CA GLU A 49 9.63 -8.35 -19.47
C GLU A 49 9.09 -8.82 -20.83
N ILE A 50 8.15 -8.06 -21.36
CA ILE A 50 7.66 -8.17 -22.73
C ILE A 50 8.18 -6.97 -23.51
N ILE A 51 8.89 -7.20 -24.60
CA ILE A 51 9.41 -6.16 -25.48
C ILE A 51 8.76 -6.33 -26.85
N LEU A 52 8.02 -5.31 -27.29
CA LEU A 52 7.37 -5.29 -28.60
C LEU A 52 8.35 -4.88 -29.69
N SER A 53 7.98 -5.14 -30.95
CA SER A 53 8.79 -4.78 -32.13
C SER A 53 8.98 -3.28 -32.30
N ASP A 54 8.08 -2.46 -31.75
CA ASP A 54 8.16 -1.00 -31.76
C ASP A 54 9.00 -0.43 -30.59
N GLY A 55 9.58 -1.29 -29.75
CA GLY A 55 10.41 -0.93 -28.61
C GLY A 55 9.63 -0.63 -27.32
N ARG A 56 8.29 -0.67 -27.33
CA ARG A 56 7.52 -0.58 -26.08
C ARG A 56 7.83 -1.77 -25.18
N LYS A 57 7.93 -1.50 -23.89
CA LYS A 57 8.27 -2.46 -22.85
C LYS A 57 7.18 -2.55 -21.78
N PHE A 58 6.89 -3.78 -21.38
CA PHE A 58 5.99 -4.11 -20.28
C PHE A 58 6.68 -5.06 -19.33
N VAL A 59 6.28 -5.03 -18.06
CA VAL A 59 7.00 -5.68 -16.98
C VAL A 59 6.03 -6.41 -16.07
N TRP A 60 6.34 -7.67 -15.78
CA TRP A 60 5.65 -8.47 -14.80
C TRP A 60 6.21 -8.23 -13.41
N TYR A 61 5.35 -7.72 -12.53
CA TYR A 61 5.69 -7.33 -11.16
C TYR A 61 4.86 -8.13 -10.15
N PHE A 62 5.53 -8.81 -9.22
CA PHE A 62 4.91 -9.57 -8.14
C PHE A 62 4.80 -8.71 -6.88
N ALA A 63 3.59 -8.23 -6.61
CA ALA A 63 3.26 -7.51 -5.39
C ALA A 63 3.04 -8.48 -4.22
N ILE A 64 3.66 -8.16 -3.07
CA ILE A 64 3.57 -8.94 -1.82
C ILE A 64 3.18 -8.11 -0.59
N GLY A 65 3.16 -6.78 -0.75
CA GLY A 65 2.83 -5.82 0.29
C GLY A 65 1.59 -5.01 -0.08
N SER A 66 1.59 -3.72 0.28
CA SER A 66 0.43 -2.84 0.00
C SER A 66 0.04 -2.74 -1.47
N MET A 67 0.97 -3.03 -2.40
CA MET A 67 0.72 -3.01 -3.84
C MET A 67 -0.15 -4.17 -4.34
N ILE A 68 -0.47 -5.17 -3.51
CA ILE A 68 -1.53 -6.16 -3.80
C ILE A 68 -2.91 -5.46 -3.82
N ASN A 69 -3.06 -4.34 -3.12
CA ASN A 69 -4.35 -3.66 -3.00
C ASN A 69 -4.62 -2.73 -4.22
N PRO A 70 -5.76 -2.88 -4.93
CA PRO A 70 -6.06 -2.07 -6.11
C PRO A 70 -6.23 -0.58 -5.80
N ILE A 71 -6.68 -0.22 -4.60
CA ILE A 71 -6.78 1.19 -4.17
C ILE A 71 -5.38 1.76 -3.93
N SER A 72 -4.49 0.99 -3.31
CA SER A 72 -3.09 1.38 -3.13
C SER A 72 -2.38 1.64 -4.46
N LEU A 73 -2.62 0.80 -5.47
CA LEU A 73 -2.10 0.98 -6.83
C LEU A 73 -2.64 2.29 -7.44
N TYR A 74 -3.96 2.47 -7.42
CA TYR A 74 -4.62 3.65 -7.98
C TYR A 74 -4.14 4.96 -7.35
N LEU A 75 -4.05 5.03 -6.01
CA LEU A 75 -3.59 6.23 -5.30
C LEU A 75 -2.14 6.62 -5.64
N ARG A 76 -1.37 5.69 -6.22
CA ARG A 76 0.00 5.90 -6.70
C ARG A 76 0.07 6.08 -8.22
N ASN A 77 -1.08 6.25 -8.88
CA ASN A 77 -1.19 6.34 -10.34
C ASN A 77 -0.57 5.14 -11.06
N ILE A 78 -0.82 3.94 -10.51
CA ILE A 78 -0.47 2.66 -11.12
C ILE A 78 -1.77 1.90 -11.42
N ILE A 79 -1.91 1.52 -12.67
CA ILE A 79 -3.06 0.87 -13.28
C ILE A 79 -2.52 -0.33 -14.06
N PRO A 80 -2.49 -1.53 -13.45
CA PRO A 80 -2.09 -2.73 -14.15
C PRO A 80 -2.95 -3.01 -15.37
N LEU A 81 -2.32 -3.49 -16.44
CA LEU A 81 -3.01 -4.01 -17.62
C LEU A 81 -3.72 -5.31 -17.29
N ILE A 82 -3.02 -6.19 -16.57
CA ILE A 82 -3.49 -7.49 -16.10
C ILE A 82 -3.05 -7.67 -14.65
N SER A 83 -3.88 -8.35 -13.86
CA SER A 83 -3.51 -8.83 -12.53
C SER A 83 -4.00 -10.25 -12.32
N TYR A 84 -3.20 -11.12 -11.71
CA TYR A 84 -3.64 -12.46 -11.30
C TYR A 84 -2.98 -12.92 -9.99
N PRO A 85 -3.68 -13.72 -9.16
CA PRO A 85 -3.10 -14.27 -7.95
C PRO A 85 -2.08 -15.35 -8.28
N ALA A 86 -0.98 -15.40 -7.54
CA ALA A 86 0.09 -16.36 -7.72
C ALA A 86 0.77 -16.72 -6.39
N LYS A 87 1.58 -17.78 -6.40
CA LYS A 87 2.45 -18.20 -5.30
C LYS A 87 3.93 -18.10 -5.70
N CYS A 88 4.81 -17.86 -4.75
CA CYS A 88 6.26 -17.91 -4.90
C CYS A 88 6.82 -18.98 -3.97
N ARG A 89 7.62 -19.90 -4.52
CA ARG A 89 8.31 -20.95 -3.75
C ARG A 89 9.73 -20.56 -3.40
N ASN A 90 10.33 -21.32 -2.50
CA ASN A 90 11.70 -21.14 -1.99
C ASN A 90 11.93 -19.80 -1.28
N HIS A 91 10.84 -19.14 -0.88
CA HIS A 91 10.86 -17.85 -0.21
C HIS A 91 9.76 -17.79 0.85
N LYS A 92 9.96 -16.94 1.85
CA LYS A 92 8.93 -16.54 2.81
C LYS A 92 8.81 -15.02 2.82
N ILE A 93 7.60 -14.54 3.10
CA ILE A 93 7.38 -13.13 3.41
C ILE A 93 7.82 -12.86 4.86
N VAL A 94 8.50 -11.75 5.07
CA VAL A 94 8.84 -11.22 6.39
C VAL A 94 8.45 -9.75 6.46
N PHE A 95 8.38 -9.20 7.67
CA PHE A 95 8.15 -7.77 7.89
C PHE A 95 9.34 -7.18 8.62
N ARG A 96 9.80 -5.99 8.22
CA ARG A 96 11.05 -5.39 8.74
C ARG A 96 10.77 -4.18 9.62
N GLU A 97 11.52 -4.07 10.71
CA GLU A 97 11.50 -2.89 11.58
C GLU A 97 12.13 -1.67 10.90
N PRO A 98 11.78 -0.42 11.28
CA PRO A 98 10.79 -0.06 12.31
C PRO A 98 9.36 0.03 11.77
N SER A 99 9.17 -0.02 10.45
CA SER A 99 7.90 0.28 9.80
C SER A 99 6.96 -0.92 9.66
N GLY A 100 7.47 -2.14 9.84
CA GLY A 100 6.70 -3.37 9.62
C GLY A 100 6.38 -3.60 8.14
N MET A 101 7.23 -3.11 7.24
CA MET A 101 7.01 -3.22 5.79
C MET A 101 7.44 -4.59 5.28
N ALA A 102 6.75 -5.07 4.24
CA ALA A 102 6.97 -6.40 3.68
C ALA A 102 8.33 -6.49 2.97
N ASP A 103 8.98 -7.64 3.12
CA ASP A 103 10.23 -8.04 2.46
C ASP A 103 10.19 -9.56 2.22
N ILE A 104 11.17 -10.09 1.48
CA ILE A 104 11.32 -11.52 1.22
C ILE A 104 12.66 -12.05 1.70
N GLU A 105 12.64 -13.28 2.22
CA GLU A 105 13.84 -14.06 2.52
C GLU A 105 13.79 -15.40 1.79
N GLY A 106 14.97 -15.87 1.35
CA GLY A 106 15.10 -17.23 0.85
C GLY A 106 14.76 -18.23 1.96
N TYR A 107 13.91 -19.19 1.63
CA TYR A 107 13.48 -20.24 2.54
C TYR A 107 13.05 -21.45 1.70
N PRO A 108 13.87 -22.50 1.55
CA PRO A 108 13.65 -23.58 0.57
C PRO A 108 12.26 -24.22 0.64
N GLU A 109 11.76 -24.48 1.83
CA GLU A 109 10.42 -25.05 2.06
C GLU A 109 9.32 -23.97 2.14
N GLY A 110 9.67 -22.74 1.79
CA GLY A 110 8.84 -21.56 1.89
C GLY A 110 7.91 -21.38 0.72
N GLU A 111 6.70 -20.97 1.03
CA GLU A 111 5.75 -20.48 0.06
C GLU A 111 4.97 -19.29 0.63
N PHE A 112 4.82 -18.25 -0.18
CA PHE A 112 3.89 -17.16 0.06
C PHE A 112 3.08 -16.88 -1.21
N HIS A 113 1.96 -16.17 -1.05
CA HIS A 113 1.12 -15.75 -2.16
C HIS A 113 1.06 -14.23 -2.26
N GLY A 114 0.71 -13.75 -3.44
CA GLY A 114 0.48 -12.34 -3.70
C GLY A 114 -0.21 -12.18 -5.06
N VAL A 115 0.06 -11.07 -5.73
CA VAL A 115 -0.56 -10.76 -7.03
C VAL A 115 0.50 -10.33 -8.02
N VAL A 116 0.48 -10.93 -9.20
CA VAL A 116 1.31 -10.53 -10.33
C VAL A 116 0.55 -9.51 -11.16
N HIS A 117 1.21 -8.42 -11.50
CA HIS A 117 0.70 -7.30 -12.29
C HIS A 117 1.52 -7.14 -13.57
N LEU A 118 0.85 -6.91 -14.70
CA LEU A 118 1.50 -6.43 -15.93
C LEU A 118 1.46 -4.91 -15.96
N LEU A 119 2.62 -4.27 -15.92
CA LEU A 119 2.76 -2.82 -15.92
C LEU A 119 3.47 -2.34 -17.18
N SER A 120 3.20 -1.11 -17.61
CA SER A 120 4.04 -0.44 -18.60
C SER A 120 5.37 0.00 -17.98
N ASP A 121 6.39 0.19 -18.81
CA ASP A 121 7.71 0.65 -18.37
C ASP A 121 7.66 1.98 -17.59
N GLU A 122 6.78 2.90 -18.00
CA GLU A 122 6.55 4.17 -17.29
C GLU A 122 6.04 3.94 -15.86
N GLN A 123 5.05 3.07 -15.68
CA GLN A 123 4.51 2.75 -14.36
C GLN A 123 5.52 2.04 -13.48
N MET A 124 6.34 1.19 -14.11
CA MET A 124 7.41 0.46 -13.44
C MET A 124 8.52 1.41 -12.97
N SER A 125 8.83 2.44 -13.76
CA SER A 125 9.76 3.53 -13.37
C SER A 125 9.22 4.36 -12.20
N ARG A 126 7.91 4.60 -12.14
CA ARG A 126 7.27 5.26 -10.97
C ARG A 126 7.38 4.39 -9.72
N LEU A 127 7.20 3.07 -9.86
CA LEU A 127 7.42 2.13 -8.76
C LEU A 127 8.86 2.20 -8.25
N ASP A 128 9.86 2.21 -9.13
CA ASP A 128 11.26 2.33 -8.70
C ASP A 128 11.52 3.59 -7.89
N ALA A 129 10.96 4.72 -8.31
CA ALA A 129 11.12 5.98 -7.61
C ALA A 129 10.51 5.94 -6.19
N MET A 130 9.44 5.17 -5.97
CA MET A 130 8.81 5.02 -4.66
C MET A 130 9.52 3.98 -3.78
N GLU A 131 10.03 2.91 -4.38
CA GLU A 131 10.64 1.76 -3.70
C GLU A 131 12.16 1.93 -3.55
N PHE A 132 12.65 3.15 -3.33
CA PHE A 132 14.09 3.47 -3.30
C PHE A 132 14.91 2.70 -2.24
N THR A 133 14.24 2.13 -1.22
CA THR A 133 14.86 1.26 -0.21
C THR A 133 14.93 -0.21 -0.63
N TYR A 134 14.43 -0.55 -1.81
CA TYR A 134 14.39 -1.90 -2.36
C TYR A 134 15.16 -1.98 -3.67
N HIS A 135 15.47 -3.21 -4.09
CA HIS A 135 15.95 -3.54 -5.42
C HIS A 135 15.06 -4.65 -5.99
N ARG A 136 15.00 -4.72 -7.31
CA ARG A 136 14.30 -5.80 -7.99
C ARG A 136 15.16 -7.04 -8.00
N ILE A 137 14.56 -8.18 -7.69
CA ILE A 137 15.10 -9.50 -8.01
C ILE A 137 14.11 -10.24 -8.90
N VAL A 138 14.60 -11.24 -9.63
CA VAL A 138 13.77 -12.11 -10.46
C VAL A 138 13.41 -13.36 -9.67
N VAL A 139 12.12 -13.70 -9.64
CA VAL A 139 11.62 -14.92 -9.00
C VAL A 139 10.69 -15.68 -9.95
N ASN A 140 10.54 -16.97 -9.69
CA ASN A 140 9.48 -17.77 -10.30
C ASN A 140 8.18 -17.52 -9.53
N SER A 141 7.17 -17.01 -10.22
CA SER A 141 5.78 -17.03 -9.76
C SER A 141 5.05 -18.22 -10.39
N ILE A 142 4.12 -18.81 -9.66
CA ILE A 142 3.29 -19.92 -10.12
C ILE A 142 1.83 -19.50 -9.94
N ASN A 143 1.06 -19.41 -11.03
CA ASN A 143 -0.36 -19.10 -10.92
C ASN A 143 -1.15 -20.32 -10.40
N TYR A 144 -2.45 -20.14 -10.12
CA TYR A 144 -3.30 -21.24 -9.60
C TYR A 144 -3.70 -22.28 -10.66
N GLN A 145 -3.22 -22.14 -11.89
CA GLN A 145 -3.27 -23.17 -12.94
C GLN A 145 -1.93 -23.91 -13.07
N GLU A 146 -1.02 -23.72 -12.10
CA GLU A 146 0.34 -24.27 -12.04
C GLU A 146 1.25 -23.86 -13.21
N GLN A 147 0.98 -22.71 -13.84
CA GLN A 147 1.86 -22.13 -14.85
C GLN A 147 2.91 -21.24 -14.18
N THR A 148 4.17 -21.43 -14.56
CA THR A 148 5.31 -20.66 -14.04
C THR A 148 5.61 -19.44 -14.92
N HIS A 149 5.98 -18.34 -14.28
CA HIS A 149 6.38 -17.10 -14.95
C HIS A 149 7.49 -16.41 -14.15
N LEU A 150 8.60 -16.05 -14.81
CA LEU A 150 9.60 -15.14 -14.22
C LEU A 150 9.02 -13.73 -14.09
N VAL A 151 9.15 -13.16 -12.90
CA VAL A 151 8.60 -11.84 -12.56
C VAL A 151 9.58 -11.08 -11.69
N TYR A 152 9.52 -9.76 -11.71
CA TYR A 152 10.24 -8.95 -10.74
C TYR A 152 9.50 -8.86 -9.41
N ILE A 153 10.24 -8.90 -8.32
CA ILE A 153 9.76 -8.62 -6.96
C ILE A 153 10.75 -7.68 -6.27
N TYR A 154 10.27 -6.80 -5.40
CA TYR A 154 11.12 -5.91 -4.62
C TYR A 154 11.61 -6.60 -3.34
N LYS A 155 12.92 -6.53 -3.12
CA LYS A 155 13.62 -6.99 -1.91
C LYS A 155 14.35 -5.82 -1.26
N MET A 156 14.28 -5.66 0.05
CA MET A 156 14.93 -4.54 0.73
C MET A 156 16.46 -4.59 0.53
N ASN A 157 17.06 -3.40 0.36
CA ASN A 157 18.50 -3.20 0.15
C ASN A 157 19.33 -3.29 1.44
N ILE A 158 18.70 -3.60 2.57
CA ILE A 158 19.33 -3.58 3.89
C ILE A 158 19.48 -5.02 4.37
N GLU A 159 20.70 -5.52 4.30
CA GLU A 159 21.03 -6.80 4.93
C GLU A 159 20.90 -6.68 6.45
N ASN A 160 20.40 -7.74 7.09
CA ASN A 160 20.28 -7.85 8.55
C ASN A 160 19.32 -6.86 9.23
N GLN A 161 18.38 -6.25 8.50
CA GLN A 161 17.31 -5.49 9.13
C GLN A 161 16.44 -6.43 10.00
N PRO A 162 16.20 -6.09 11.28
CA PRO A 162 15.45 -6.96 12.18
C PRO A 162 14.06 -7.29 11.63
N ILE A 163 13.64 -8.53 11.84
CA ILE A 163 12.26 -8.93 11.60
C ILE A 163 11.40 -8.29 12.68
N GLY A 164 10.39 -7.54 12.26
CA GLY A 164 9.39 -6.91 13.11
C GLY A 164 7.98 -7.39 12.79
N LEU A 165 7.01 -6.68 13.35
CA LEU A 165 5.59 -6.94 13.11
C LEU A 165 5.01 -5.88 12.15
N PRO A 166 4.13 -6.26 11.21
CA PRO A 166 3.34 -5.29 10.47
C PRO A 166 2.34 -4.61 11.42
N SER A 167 1.98 -3.36 11.12
CA SER A 167 0.79 -2.78 11.75
C SER A 167 -0.47 -3.51 11.29
N GLU A 168 -1.47 -3.60 12.15
CA GLU A 168 -2.77 -4.20 11.82
C GLU A 168 -3.45 -3.48 10.65
N ARG A 169 -3.22 -2.17 10.48
CA ARG A 169 -3.69 -1.44 9.29
C ARG A 169 -2.99 -1.91 8.02
N TYR A 170 -1.68 -2.07 8.08
CA TYR A 170 -0.90 -2.49 6.91
C TYR A 170 -1.26 -3.92 6.47
N LEU A 171 -1.40 -4.84 7.43
CA LEU A 171 -1.78 -6.22 7.12
C LEU A 171 -3.21 -6.32 6.54
N ASP A 172 -4.15 -5.52 7.05
CA ASP A 172 -5.51 -5.45 6.50
C ASP A 172 -5.53 -4.97 5.04
N ILE A 173 -4.69 -3.99 4.67
CA ILE A 173 -4.55 -3.56 3.26
C ILE A 173 -4.12 -4.73 2.36
N ILE A 174 -3.15 -5.54 2.82
CA ILE A 174 -2.68 -6.73 2.10
C ILE A 174 -3.82 -7.75 1.96
N ILE A 175 -4.49 -8.07 3.07
CA ILE A 175 -5.61 -9.02 3.11
C ILE A 175 -6.72 -8.60 2.14
N LYS A 176 -7.11 -7.32 2.14
CA LYS A 176 -8.16 -6.79 1.26
C LYS A 176 -7.79 -6.91 -0.23
N GLY A 177 -6.52 -6.68 -0.56
CA GLY A 177 -6.04 -6.91 -1.92
C GLY A 177 -6.05 -8.40 -2.30
N CYS A 178 -5.62 -9.26 -1.38
CA CYS A 178 -5.68 -10.72 -1.55
C CYS A 178 -7.11 -11.21 -1.80
N GLU A 179 -8.08 -10.72 -1.01
CA GLU A 179 -9.50 -11.02 -1.19
C GLU A 179 -10.02 -10.53 -2.55
N TYR A 180 -9.69 -9.30 -2.93
CA TYR A 180 -10.09 -8.71 -4.21
C TYR A 180 -9.61 -9.54 -5.41
N TYR A 181 -8.34 -9.94 -5.40
CA TYR A 181 -7.74 -10.75 -6.46
C TYR A 181 -7.96 -12.26 -6.29
N LYS A 182 -8.77 -12.68 -5.33
CA LYS A 182 -9.12 -14.09 -5.07
C LYS A 182 -7.88 -14.96 -4.83
N VAL A 183 -6.91 -14.43 -4.09
CA VAL A 183 -5.81 -15.22 -3.51
C VAL A 183 -6.41 -16.34 -2.66
N GLN A 184 -5.72 -17.47 -2.63
CA GLN A 184 -6.18 -18.71 -2.03
C GLN A 184 -6.66 -18.51 -0.57
N PRO A 185 -7.87 -18.98 -0.20
CA PRO A 185 -8.46 -18.74 1.12
C PRO A 185 -7.59 -19.21 2.29
N GLU A 186 -6.89 -20.33 2.14
CA GLU A 186 -5.99 -20.85 3.18
C GLU A 186 -4.88 -19.84 3.51
N TYR A 187 -4.30 -19.19 2.50
CA TYR A 187 -3.28 -18.16 2.70
C TYR A 187 -3.86 -16.91 3.37
N ILE A 188 -5.04 -16.48 2.94
CA ILE A 188 -5.75 -15.33 3.56
C ILE A 188 -6.02 -15.62 5.04
N ASN A 189 -6.46 -16.83 5.37
CA ASN A 189 -6.72 -17.25 6.75
C ASN A 189 -5.42 -17.27 7.59
N ARG A 190 -4.29 -17.69 7.02
CA ARG A 190 -2.99 -17.58 7.69
C ARG A 190 -2.66 -16.12 8.01
N LEU A 191 -2.84 -15.19 7.06
CA LEU A 191 -2.63 -13.76 7.32
C LEU A 191 -3.58 -13.22 8.41
N LYS A 192 -4.87 -13.58 8.38
CA LYS A 192 -5.84 -13.08 9.36
C LYS A 192 -5.59 -13.58 10.79
N TYR A 193 -5.27 -14.87 10.93
CA TYR A 193 -5.35 -15.55 12.23
C TYR A 193 -4.00 -16.04 12.77
N GLN A 194 -2.95 -16.09 11.95
CA GLN A 194 -1.64 -16.60 12.36
C GLN A 194 -0.55 -15.53 12.30
N GLN A 195 -0.68 -14.52 11.44
CA GLN A 195 0.26 -13.41 11.41
C GLN A 195 0.04 -12.49 12.61
N ALA A 196 1.07 -12.31 13.42
CA ALA A 196 1.09 -11.35 14.51
C ALA A 196 1.16 -9.92 13.96
N VAL A 197 0.51 -8.97 14.65
CA VAL A 197 0.46 -7.55 14.27
C VAL A 197 0.71 -6.62 15.45
N ILE A 198 1.10 -5.38 15.14
CA ILE A 198 1.00 -4.24 16.05
C ILE A 198 -0.45 -3.71 15.99
N PRO A 199 -1.25 -3.78 17.07
CA PRO A 199 -2.65 -3.35 17.06
C PRO A 199 -2.83 -1.89 16.67
N ARG A 200 -3.96 -1.57 16.02
CA ARG A 200 -4.36 -0.18 15.81
C ARG A 200 -4.52 0.53 17.15
N ARG A 201 -4.06 1.78 17.21
CA ARG A 201 -4.38 2.64 18.34
C ARG A 201 -5.89 2.84 18.39
N GLN A 202 -6.47 2.67 19.57
CA GLN A 202 -7.89 2.93 19.80
C GLN A 202 -8.14 4.45 19.79
N PRO A 203 -9.34 4.92 19.39
CA PRO A 203 -9.67 6.35 19.34
C PRO A 203 -9.29 7.14 20.59
N HIS A 204 -9.49 6.57 21.78
CA HIS A 204 -9.17 7.20 23.06
C HIS A 204 -7.66 7.35 23.34
N MET A 205 -6.80 6.66 22.59
CA MET A 205 -5.34 6.78 22.70
C MET A 205 -4.76 7.87 21.81
N PHE A 206 -5.56 8.48 20.93
CA PHE A 206 -5.12 9.63 20.16
C PHE A 206 -5.28 10.91 20.98
N GLN A 207 -4.41 11.89 20.71
CA GLN A 207 -4.54 13.22 21.26
C GLN A 207 -5.91 13.79 20.88
N SER A 208 -6.66 14.21 21.88
CA SER A 208 -7.95 14.86 21.71
C SER A 208 -7.78 16.34 22.04
N PHE A 209 -8.36 17.21 21.21
CA PHE A 209 -8.47 18.62 21.54
C PHE A 209 -9.49 18.76 22.68
N THR A 210 -9.04 19.32 23.79
CA THR A 210 -9.88 19.63 24.95
C THR A 210 -10.35 21.09 24.88
N ASN A 211 -11.39 21.44 25.63
CA ASN A 211 -11.91 22.83 25.73
C ASN A 211 -12.40 23.42 24.40
N ILE A 212 -13.03 22.60 23.56
CA ILE A 212 -13.63 23.06 22.30
C ILE A 212 -14.96 23.75 22.63
N PRO A 213 -15.18 25.01 22.20
CA PRO A 213 -16.47 25.66 22.36
C PRO A 213 -17.58 24.90 21.63
N GLU A 214 -18.70 24.63 22.30
CA GLU A 214 -19.84 23.88 21.73
C GLU A 214 -20.80 24.77 20.92
N ASP A 215 -20.68 26.09 21.07
CA ASP A 215 -21.57 27.11 20.50
C ASP A 215 -20.90 27.95 19.41
N VAL A 216 -19.67 27.63 19.04
CA VAL A 216 -18.92 28.32 17.98
C VAL A 216 -18.86 27.46 16.73
N PHE A 217 -19.49 27.94 15.67
CA PHE A 217 -19.53 27.28 14.37
C PHE A 217 -19.00 28.21 13.29
N TYR A 218 -18.30 27.62 12.32
CA TYR A 218 -17.83 28.32 11.14
C TYR A 218 -18.42 27.67 9.90
N SER A 219 -18.84 28.50 8.95
CA SER A 219 -19.27 28.05 7.63
C SER A 219 -18.11 27.55 6.78
N VAL A 220 -18.41 26.74 5.77
CA VAL A 220 -17.42 26.27 4.79
C VAL A 220 -16.82 27.45 4.03
N GLU A 221 -17.61 28.48 3.76
CA GLU A 221 -17.17 29.71 3.11
C GLU A 221 -16.13 30.46 3.97
N GLU A 222 -16.36 30.54 5.28
CA GLU A 222 -15.42 31.17 6.22
C GLU A 222 -14.09 30.42 6.33
N LEU A 223 -14.16 29.08 6.37
CA LEU A 223 -12.96 28.24 6.36
C LEU A 223 -12.17 28.41 5.05
N THR A 224 -12.88 28.45 3.92
CA THR A 224 -12.25 28.55 2.59
C THR A 224 -11.50 29.86 2.39
N ARG A 225 -11.98 30.97 2.99
CA ARG A 225 -11.27 32.27 2.97
C ARG A 225 -9.96 32.26 3.74
N ARG A 226 -9.79 31.32 4.68
CA ARG A 226 -8.65 31.22 5.61
C ARG A 226 -7.70 30.09 5.25
N ASN A 227 -7.39 29.97 3.96
CA ASN A 227 -6.58 28.90 3.39
C ASN A 227 -5.10 29.28 3.18
N GLY A 228 -4.69 30.47 3.63
CA GLY A 228 -3.33 31.00 3.46
C GLY A 228 -3.08 31.83 2.20
N ASN A 229 -4.08 32.00 1.31
CA ASN A 229 -3.94 32.86 0.13
C ASN A 229 -3.98 34.35 0.47
N ASP A 230 -4.74 34.73 1.50
CA ASP A 230 -4.78 36.09 2.01
C ASP A 230 -3.90 36.18 3.28
N PRO A 231 -2.73 36.84 3.22
CA PRO A 231 -1.81 36.92 4.35
C PRO A 231 -2.35 37.78 5.51
N THR A 232 -3.46 38.51 5.32
CA THR A 232 -4.10 39.31 6.37
C THR A 232 -5.05 38.49 7.24
N LEU A 233 -5.39 37.27 6.81
CA LEU A 233 -6.26 36.36 7.54
C LEU A 233 -5.45 35.23 8.19
N PRO A 234 -5.86 34.75 9.38
CA PRO A 234 -5.23 33.60 9.99
C PRO A 234 -5.44 32.35 9.13
N LEU A 235 -4.46 31.45 9.12
CA LEU A 235 -4.58 30.15 8.46
C LEU A 235 -5.40 29.22 9.36
N TRP A 236 -6.48 28.66 8.82
CA TRP A 236 -7.32 27.69 9.51
C TRP A 236 -7.24 26.32 8.88
N LEU A 237 -7.29 25.28 9.72
CA LEU A 237 -7.29 23.88 9.34
C LEU A 237 -8.53 23.21 9.92
N SER A 238 -9.19 22.36 9.14
CA SER A 238 -10.27 21.51 9.65
C SER A 238 -9.78 20.10 9.89
N ILE A 239 -9.87 19.62 11.13
CA ILE A 239 -9.50 18.25 11.51
C ILE A 239 -10.67 17.63 12.29
N ASN A 240 -11.26 16.56 11.76
CA ASN A 240 -12.38 15.84 12.38
C ASN A 240 -13.52 16.79 12.82
N GLY A 241 -13.89 17.73 11.93
CA GLY A 241 -14.97 18.71 12.15
C GLY A 241 -14.62 19.85 13.09
N LYS A 242 -13.36 19.96 13.54
CA LYS A 242 -12.88 21.03 14.42
C LYS A 242 -12.04 22.00 13.62
N ILE A 243 -12.19 23.28 13.88
CA ILE A 243 -11.37 24.33 13.26
C ILE A 243 -10.20 24.65 14.19
N LEU A 244 -9.00 24.59 13.64
CA LEU A 244 -7.74 24.90 14.30
C LEU A 244 -7.14 26.12 13.62
N GLU A 245 -6.82 27.15 14.40
CA GLU A 245 -6.07 28.29 13.92
C GLU A 245 -4.57 28.01 14.05
N TYR A 246 -3.82 28.20 12.96
CA TYR A 246 -2.37 28.14 12.98
C TYR A 246 -1.80 29.47 13.50
N SER A 247 -1.23 29.44 14.70
CA SER A 247 -0.67 30.61 15.38
C SER A 247 0.82 30.86 15.08
N GLY A 248 1.41 30.14 14.11
CA GLY A 248 2.83 30.25 13.79
C GLY A 248 3.72 29.33 14.64
N LEU A 249 5.04 29.54 14.54
CA LEU A 249 5.99 28.90 15.43
C LEU A 249 5.83 29.47 16.85
N PRO A 250 5.98 28.65 17.90
CA PRO A 250 6.00 29.16 19.26
C PRO A 250 7.25 30.07 19.46
N PRO A 251 7.34 30.77 20.60
CA PRO A 251 8.56 31.49 20.97
C PRO A 251 9.81 30.59 20.95
N VAL A 252 10.99 31.17 20.68
CA VAL A 252 12.27 30.44 20.53
C VAL A 252 12.64 29.63 21.77
N ASP A 253 12.20 30.06 22.95
CA ASP A 253 12.40 29.42 24.24
C ASP A 253 11.39 28.31 24.55
N HIS A 254 10.40 28.08 23.68
CA HIS A 254 9.43 27.00 23.86
C HIS A 254 10.10 25.62 23.66
N PRO A 255 9.85 24.62 24.53
CA PRO A 255 10.51 23.30 24.45
C PRO A 255 10.36 22.57 23.10
N GLU A 256 9.32 22.90 22.35
CA GLU A 256 9.03 22.30 21.04
C GLU A 256 9.47 23.14 19.82
N TYR A 257 10.08 24.32 20.03
CA TYR A 257 10.43 25.25 18.96
C TYR A 257 11.25 24.58 17.84
N GLU A 258 12.32 23.87 18.21
CA GLU A 258 13.20 23.18 17.26
C GLU A 258 12.54 21.98 16.57
N PHE A 259 11.52 21.37 17.17
CA PHE A 259 10.76 20.29 16.54
C PHE A 259 9.77 20.84 15.50
N GLN A 260 9.06 21.92 15.82
CA GLN A 260 8.05 22.52 14.93
C GLN A 260 8.66 23.34 13.76
N LYS A 261 9.95 23.63 13.83
CA LYS A 261 10.72 24.32 12.77
C LYS A 261 11.07 23.42 11.58
N ARG A 262 11.02 22.09 11.73
CA ARG A 262 11.39 21.09 10.72
C ARG A 262 10.19 20.66 9.88
#